data_AF-A0A3B8W3L7-F1
#
_entry.id   AF-A0A3B8W3L7-F1
#
_cell.length_a   1.000
_cell.length_b   1.000
_cell.length_c   1.000
_cell.angle_alpha   90.00
_cell.angle_beta   90.00
_cell.angle_gamma   90.00
#
_symmetry.space_group_name_H-M   'P 1'
#
loop_
_entity.id
_entity.type
_entity.pdbx_description
1 polymer ?
#
loop_
_entity_poly.entity_id
_entity_poly.type
_entity_poly.pdbx_seq_one_letter_code
_entity_poly.pdbx_strand_id
1 'polypeptide(L)'
;MRVALCFILFGLSLGLACAQKNVRTYHDPMQRQVHEDYFVSVADGTTLEGPYKRYFPNGKLEISGTFEDGRRSGIFYEYNGRGVLVRKIAYLNGTRHGAVEVYNEKGVVIQQALYQNGLLIDSVRTFYGTGKPRLEGQFVEGKPDGVVKEYYPSGSVRKEITYKNQKPNGITKTYYESGSLESEANFKDGIMHGFFKSYYTNAQLELVSEMKEGEKMGDFTYYDREGHRLLEGHFLNGRLHGDNKGYYTSGKLQHEYNYREGSKTGTNVDYYENGKVQLREVVALNGRTSRQEEFSPEGKKTFEKEFEYGQPHGTWTFYYEDGKTPKLIERYEKAKLHGARVRYFPNGRPQVEEPYQYDFITGPVKNYYESGQISSQCEYKLSRQHGLFTAYWPNGKVKEQGEYVANIRHREWKEFDQEGNLVRTLVFKAGILLEEKK
;
A
#
# COMPACT_ATOMS: atom_id res chain seq x y z
N MET A 1 -97.83 5.03 -25.31
CA MET A 1 -98.25 6.04 -24.33
C MET A 1 -98.44 5.37 -22.98
N ARG A 2 -97.45 5.46 -22.08
CA ARG A 2 -97.57 5.45 -20.62
C ARG A 2 -96.16 5.61 -20.05
N VAL A 3 -95.94 6.80 -19.48
CA VAL A 3 -94.74 7.25 -18.78
C VAL A 3 -94.69 6.54 -17.43
N ALA A 4 -93.56 5.93 -17.08
CA ALA A 4 -93.30 5.42 -15.74
C ALA A 4 -92.12 6.20 -15.15
N LEU A 5 -92.45 6.94 -14.08
CA LEU A 5 -91.62 7.88 -13.35
C LEU A 5 -90.56 7.12 -12.51
N CYS A 6 -89.28 7.38 -12.77
CA CYS A 6 -88.18 6.98 -11.89
C CYS A 6 -88.20 7.79 -10.59
N PHE A 7 -88.35 7.13 -9.44
CA PHE A 7 -87.97 7.69 -8.15
C PHE A 7 -86.54 7.21 -7.81
N ILE A 8 -85.57 8.11 -7.98
CA ILE A 8 -84.21 7.93 -7.46
C ILE A 8 -84.25 8.40 -6.00
N LEU A 9 -84.18 7.46 -5.06
CA LEU A 9 -83.91 7.75 -3.66
C LEU A 9 -82.45 8.22 -3.54
N PHE A 10 -82.24 9.52 -3.40
CA PHE A 10 -80.98 10.05 -2.87
C PHE A 10 -80.93 9.74 -1.38
N GLY A 11 -80.24 8.66 -1.02
CA GLY A 11 -79.80 8.46 0.36
C GLY A 11 -78.77 9.53 0.71
N LEU A 12 -79.21 10.60 1.37
CA LEU A 12 -78.33 11.52 2.09
C LEU A 12 -77.65 10.71 3.20
N SER A 13 -76.41 10.28 2.98
CA SER A 13 -75.53 9.95 4.09
C SER A 13 -75.25 11.27 4.84
N LEU A 14 -75.94 11.50 5.95
CA LEU A 14 -75.50 12.50 6.93
C LEU A 14 -74.11 12.06 7.39
N GLY A 15 -73.07 12.66 6.80
CA GLY A 15 -71.77 12.70 7.43
C GLY A 15 -71.95 13.45 8.75
N LEU A 16 -71.80 12.75 9.87
CA LEU A 16 -71.54 13.38 11.16
C LEU A 16 -70.26 14.21 10.98
N ALA A 17 -70.42 15.49 10.64
CA ALA A 17 -69.36 16.45 10.85
C ALA A 17 -69.17 16.51 12.37
N CYS A 18 -68.13 15.84 12.88
CA CYS A 18 -67.74 15.99 14.27
C CYS A 18 -67.53 17.48 14.54
N ALA A 19 -68.35 18.05 15.41
CA ALA A 19 -68.20 19.44 15.79
C ALA A 19 -66.83 19.61 16.48
N GLN A 20 -66.08 20.65 16.09
CA GLN A 20 -64.75 20.96 16.60
C GLN A 20 -64.80 22.25 17.42
N LYS A 21 -64.02 22.31 18.51
CA LYS A 21 -63.86 23.50 19.36
C LYS A 21 -62.43 24.00 19.26
N ASN A 22 -62.26 25.29 18.94
CA ASN A 22 -60.95 25.94 18.95
C ASN A 22 -60.46 26.18 20.39
N VAL A 23 -59.17 25.92 20.63
CA VAL A 23 -58.49 26.11 21.90
C VAL A 23 -57.20 26.87 21.66
N ARG A 24 -56.95 27.89 22.49
CA ARG A 24 -55.69 28.64 22.49
C ARG A 24 -55.03 28.60 23.85
N THR A 25 -53.73 28.33 23.85
CA THR A 25 -52.86 28.44 25.04
C THR A 25 -51.89 29.59 24.85
N TYR A 26 -51.30 30.08 25.93
CA TYR A 26 -50.45 31.27 25.92
C TYR A 26 -49.17 31.03 26.72
N HIS A 27 -48.06 31.63 26.28
CA HIS A 27 -46.77 31.61 26.98
C HIS A 27 -46.77 32.52 28.22
N ASP A 28 -47.64 33.52 28.23
CA ASP A 28 -47.72 34.52 29.29
C ASP A 28 -49.11 34.58 29.96
N PRO A 29 -49.18 34.92 31.26
CA PRO A 29 -50.45 35.07 31.96
C PRO A 29 -51.36 36.17 31.41
N MET A 30 -50.81 37.15 30.66
CA MET A 30 -51.58 38.25 30.08
C MET A 30 -52.20 37.88 28.72
N GLN A 31 -52.03 36.64 28.26
CA GLN A 31 -52.58 36.11 27.00
C GLN A 31 -52.18 36.91 25.76
N ARG A 32 -50.94 37.44 25.73
CA ARG A 32 -50.43 38.25 24.62
C ARG A 32 -49.63 37.44 23.60
N GLN A 33 -49.02 36.34 24.04
CA GLN A 33 -48.14 35.47 23.26
C GLN A 33 -48.79 34.10 23.16
N VAL A 34 -49.44 33.82 22.03
CA VAL A 34 -50.04 32.51 21.77
C VAL A 34 -48.95 31.44 21.80
N HIS A 35 -49.20 30.35 22.52
CA HIS A 35 -48.35 29.16 22.54
C HIS A 35 -48.86 28.11 21.57
N GLU A 36 -50.14 27.75 21.63
CA GLU A 36 -50.78 26.82 20.69
C GLU A 36 -52.16 27.36 20.25
N ASP A 37 -52.54 27.06 19.00
CA ASP A 37 -53.86 27.30 18.43
C ASP A 37 -54.29 26.01 17.71
N TYR A 38 -55.28 25.31 18.27
CA TYR A 38 -55.67 23.98 17.82
C TYR A 38 -57.16 23.72 18.01
N PHE A 39 -57.63 22.60 17.48
CA PHE A 39 -59.02 22.17 17.57
C PHE A 39 -59.13 20.84 18.30
N VAL A 40 -60.16 20.70 19.14
CA VAL A 40 -60.52 19.44 19.82
C VAL A 40 -61.94 19.02 19.47
N SER A 41 -62.21 17.72 19.54
CA SER A 41 -63.55 17.16 19.43
C SER A 41 -64.48 17.74 20.49
N VAL A 42 -65.67 18.17 20.10
CA VAL A 42 -66.71 18.65 21.04
C VAL A 42 -67.27 17.49 21.88
N ALA A 43 -67.09 16.24 21.45
CA ALA A 43 -67.62 15.07 22.15
C ALA A 43 -66.92 14.81 23.50
N ASP A 44 -65.61 14.97 23.56
CA ASP A 44 -64.79 14.70 24.76
C ASP A 44 -63.99 15.93 25.24
N GLY A 45 -63.94 17.00 24.43
CA GLY A 45 -63.20 18.22 24.73
C GLY A 45 -61.68 18.06 24.80
N THR A 46 -61.12 16.92 24.39
CA THR A 46 -59.71 16.58 24.60
C THR A 46 -59.02 15.98 23.37
N THR A 47 -59.75 15.25 22.51
CA THR A 47 -59.16 14.64 21.31
C THR A 47 -58.87 15.70 20.26
N LEU A 48 -57.62 15.82 19.82
CA LEU A 48 -57.21 16.77 18.77
C LEU A 48 -57.84 16.39 17.42
N GLU A 49 -58.52 17.34 16.78
CA GLU A 49 -59.28 17.13 15.56
C GLU A 49 -59.27 18.41 14.71
N GLY A 50 -58.61 18.40 13.55
CA GLY A 50 -58.47 19.54 12.66
C GLY A 50 -57.10 20.23 12.70
N PRO A 51 -56.99 21.49 12.23
CA PRO A 51 -55.72 22.21 12.13
C PRO A 51 -55.04 22.41 13.50
N TYR A 52 -53.72 22.33 13.54
CA TYR A 52 -52.91 22.58 14.72
C TYR A 52 -51.76 23.53 14.40
N LYS A 53 -51.51 24.49 15.28
CA LYS A 53 -50.36 25.40 15.23
C LYS A 53 -49.75 25.55 16.62
N ARG A 54 -48.41 25.55 16.67
CA ARG A 54 -47.62 25.90 17.85
C ARG A 54 -46.64 27.00 17.52
N TYR A 55 -46.37 27.88 18.47
CA TYR A 55 -45.57 29.09 18.31
C TYR A 55 -44.46 29.17 19.36
N PHE A 56 -43.29 29.67 18.98
CA PHE A 56 -42.21 30.04 19.89
C PHE A 56 -42.61 31.25 20.76
N PRO A 57 -41.93 31.50 21.89
CA PRO A 57 -42.15 32.71 22.71
C PRO A 57 -41.98 34.04 21.97
N ASN A 58 -41.21 34.04 20.87
CA ASN A 58 -41.05 35.21 20.00
C ASN A 58 -42.20 35.41 18.99
N GLY A 59 -43.27 34.61 19.08
CA GLY A 59 -44.45 34.67 18.23
C GLY A 59 -44.31 34.01 16.85
N LYS A 60 -43.13 33.48 16.50
CA LYS A 60 -42.93 32.77 15.23
C LYS A 60 -43.52 31.36 15.30
N LEU A 61 -44.05 30.89 14.17
CA LEU A 61 -44.58 29.53 14.04
C LEU A 61 -43.46 28.52 14.29
N GLU A 62 -43.73 27.51 15.11
CA GLU A 62 -42.84 26.39 15.42
C GLU A 62 -43.31 25.12 14.71
N ILE A 63 -44.60 24.79 14.78
CA ILE A 63 -45.18 23.61 14.14
C ILE A 63 -46.53 23.98 13.53
N SER A 64 -46.85 23.43 12.37
CA SER A 64 -48.23 23.37 11.86
C SER A 64 -48.54 22.03 11.22
N GLY A 65 -49.81 21.62 11.28
CA GLY A 65 -50.29 20.36 10.70
C GLY A 65 -51.77 20.14 10.97
N THR A 66 -52.22 18.90 10.80
CA THR A 66 -53.61 18.49 11.05
C THR A 66 -53.65 17.25 11.92
N PHE A 67 -54.59 17.19 12.85
CA PHE A 67 -54.90 15.99 13.61
C PHE A 67 -56.23 15.41 13.15
N GLU A 68 -56.30 14.09 13.07
CA GLU A 68 -57.52 13.31 12.84
C GLU A 68 -57.56 12.22 13.91
N ASP A 69 -58.64 12.20 14.69
CA ASP A 69 -58.86 11.28 15.82
C ASP A 69 -57.67 11.24 16.79
N GLY A 70 -57.18 12.43 17.18
CA GLY A 70 -56.05 12.60 18.10
C GLY A 70 -54.68 12.25 17.50
N ARG A 71 -54.60 11.88 16.22
CA ARG A 71 -53.37 11.44 15.56
C ARG A 71 -52.96 12.40 14.45
N ARG A 72 -51.65 12.59 14.25
CA ARG A 72 -51.12 13.40 13.14
C ARG A 72 -51.57 12.82 11.80
N SER A 73 -52.15 13.64 10.94
CA SER A 73 -52.57 13.28 9.58
C SER A 73 -52.21 14.38 8.60
N GLY A 74 -51.83 14.01 7.37
CA GLY A 74 -51.35 14.94 6.36
C GLY A 74 -49.93 15.46 6.64
N ILE A 75 -49.62 16.67 6.18
CA ILE A 75 -48.26 17.22 6.22
C ILE A 75 -48.07 18.10 7.46
N PHE A 76 -47.04 17.77 8.24
CA PHE A 76 -46.53 18.62 9.31
C PHE A 76 -45.34 19.43 8.85
N TYR A 77 -45.33 20.71 9.20
CA TYR A 77 -44.24 21.65 8.98
C TYR A 77 -43.62 22.01 10.32
N GLU A 78 -42.30 21.91 10.46
CA GLU A 78 -41.56 22.34 11.65
C GLU A 78 -40.59 23.46 11.28
N TYR A 79 -40.51 24.50 12.09
CA TYR A 79 -39.70 25.69 11.88
C TYR A 79 -38.75 25.90 13.06
N ASN A 80 -37.61 26.56 12.83
CA ASN A 80 -36.72 26.98 13.91
C ASN A 80 -37.15 28.33 14.54
N GLY A 81 -36.52 28.74 15.63
CA GLY A 81 -36.82 30.00 16.31
C GLY A 81 -36.60 31.27 15.47
N ARG A 82 -35.94 31.16 14.30
CA ARG A 82 -35.81 32.26 13.33
C ARG A 82 -36.97 32.29 12.32
N GLY A 83 -37.84 31.29 12.29
CA GLY A 83 -38.96 31.13 11.37
C GLY A 83 -38.60 30.41 10.07
N VAL A 84 -37.42 29.79 9.99
CA VAL A 84 -37.00 29.02 8.81
C VAL A 84 -37.54 27.60 8.93
N LEU A 85 -38.17 27.08 7.87
CA LEU A 85 -38.65 25.70 7.79
C LEU A 85 -37.44 24.76 7.94
N VAL A 86 -37.52 23.81 8.87
CA VAL A 86 -36.49 22.79 9.11
C VAL A 86 -36.95 21.38 8.78
N ARG A 87 -38.27 21.10 8.82
CA ARG A 87 -38.82 19.79 8.41
C ARG A 87 -40.20 19.90 7.77
N LYS A 88 -40.43 19.01 6.81
CA LYS A 88 -41.74 18.73 6.22
C LYS A 88 -41.96 17.22 6.28
N ILE A 89 -42.97 16.75 7.00
CA ILE A 89 -43.16 15.31 7.31
C ILE A 89 -44.60 14.92 7.00
N ALA A 90 -44.78 13.93 6.12
CA ALA A 90 -46.09 13.33 5.88
C ALA A 90 -46.43 12.26 6.95
N TYR A 91 -47.64 12.34 7.49
CA TYR A 91 -48.21 11.38 8.44
C TYR A 91 -49.52 10.80 7.92
N LEU A 92 -49.76 9.54 8.26
CA LEU A 92 -51.05 8.87 8.16
C LEU A 92 -51.31 8.14 9.47
N ASN A 93 -52.44 8.43 10.12
CA ASN A 93 -52.85 7.85 11.40
C ASN A 93 -51.75 7.87 12.47
N GLY A 94 -51.03 8.99 12.58
CA GLY A 94 -49.96 9.20 13.56
C GLY A 94 -48.61 8.58 13.21
N THR A 95 -48.52 7.80 12.12
CA THR A 95 -47.28 7.18 11.65
C THR A 95 -46.73 7.93 10.44
N ARG A 96 -45.39 7.99 10.27
CA ARG A 96 -44.80 8.60 9.07
C ARG A 96 -45.19 7.79 7.84
N HIS A 97 -45.83 8.42 6.88
CA HIS A 97 -46.32 7.77 5.67
C HIS A 97 -46.34 8.80 4.54
N GLY A 98 -45.43 8.65 3.59
CA GLY A 98 -45.15 9.62 2.52
C GLY A 98 -43.78 10.28 2.67
N ALA A 99 -43.61 11.41 1.97
CA ALA A 99 -42.34 12.11 1.86
C ALA A 99 -41.94 12.84 3.16
N VAL A 100 -40.65 12.81 3.46
CA VAL A 100 -39.98 13.58 4.51
C VAL A 100 -38.90 14.42 3.88
N GLU A 101 -38.89 15.72 4.19
CA GLU A 101 -37.85 16.66 3.77
C GLU A 101 -37.26 17.35 5.00
N VAL A 102 -35.94 17.48 5.05
CA VAL A 102 -35.21 18.21 6.09
C VAL A 102 -34.42 19.32 5.44
N TYR A 103 -34.43 20.49 6.08
CA TYR A 103 -33.83 21.72 5.57
C TYR A 103 -32.76 22.22 6.54
N ASN A 104 -31.72 22.87 6.02
CA ASN A 104 -30.71 23.55 6.85
C ASN A 104 -31.18 24.94 7.30
N GLU A 105 -30.36 25.65 8.09
CA GLU A 105 -30.69 27.00 8.58
C GLU A 105 -30.90 28.05 7.49
N LYS A 106 -30.45 27.78 6.25
CA LYS A 106 -30.64 28.64 5.08
C LYS A 106 -31.89 28.26 4.27
N GLY A 107 -32.67 27.27 4.70
CA GLY A 107 -33.84 26.78 4.00
C GLY A 107 -33.54 25.88 2.79
N VAL A 108 -32.31 25.36 2.68
CA VAL A 108 -31.92 24.43 1.61
C VAL A 108 -32.20 23.01 2.06
N VAL A 109 -32.81 22.19 1.20
CA VAL A 109 -33.06 20.76 1.47
C VAL A 109 -31.73 20.02 1.62
N ILE A 110 -31.59 19.28 2.71
CA ILE A 110 -30.41 18.46 3.03
C ILE A 110 -30.73 16.96 3.14
N GLN A 111 -32.02 16.60 3.19
CA GLN A 111 -32.46 15.21 3.18
C GLN A 111 -33.86 15.10 2.57
N GLN A 112 -34.07 14.06 1.77
CA GLN A 112 -35.36 13.57 1.31
C GLN A 112 -35.44 12.06 1.56
N ALA A 113 -36.59 11.59 2.03
CA ALA A 113 -36.84 10.19 2.31
C ALA A 113 -38.32 9.86 2.12
N LEU A 114 -38.63 8.61 1.77
CA LEU A 114 -39.99 8.10 1.68
C LEU A 114 -40.26 7.10 2.81
N TYR A 115 -41.39 7.25 3.50
CA TYR A 115 -41.81 6.34 4.57
C TYR A 115 -43.12 5.66 4.23
N GLN A 116 -43.29 4.42 4.65
CA GLN A 116 -44.56 3.70 4.65
C GLN A 116 -44.73 3.03 6.00
N ASN A 117 -45.77 3.43 6.74
CA ASN A 117 -46.11 2.91 8.07
C ASN A 117 -44.94 3.02 9.07
N GLY A 118 -44.23 4.14 9.06
CA GLY A 118 -43.10 4.41 9.93
C GLY A 118 -41.78 3.79 9.47
N LEU A 119 -41.78 2.91 8.47
CA LEU A 119 -40.58 2.32 7.89
C LEU A 119 -40.09 3.15 6.72
N LEU A 120 -38.78 3.39 6.69
CA LEU A 120 -38.13 3.97 5.52
C LEU A 120 -38.19 2.96 4.38
N ILE A 121 -38.84 3.36 3.28
CA ILE A 121 -38.99 2.53 2.09
C ILE A 121 -38.45 3.29 0.88
N ASP A 122 -37.93 2.56 -0.10
CA ASP A 122 -37.45 3.12 -1.35
C ASP A 122 -36.20 3.99 -1.18
N SER A 123 -36.25 5.31 -1.40
CA SER A 123 -35.04 6.10 -1.62
C SER A 123 -34.72 7.07 -0.48
N VAL A 124 -33.45 7.09 -0.09
CA VAL A 124 -32.87 8.19 0.69
C VAL A 124 -32.01 9.02 -0.24
N ARG A 125 -32.28 10.32 -0.27
CA ARG A 125 -31.40 11.32 -0.86
C ARG A 125 -30.92 12.25 0.23
N THR A 126 -29.62 12.49 0.29
CA THR A 126 -29.05 13.54 1.12
C THR A 126 -28.30 14.53 0.25
N PHE A 127 -28.24 15.77 0.69
CA PHE A 127 -27.62 16.86 -0.04
C PHE A 127 -26.58 17.55 0.83
N TYR A 128 -25.57 18.14 0.19
CA TYR A 128 -24.67 19.09 0.83
C TYR A 128 -25.45 20.33 1.26
N GLY A 129 -24.88 21.16 2.15
CA GLY A 129 -25.50 22.43 2.54
C GLY A 129 -25.72 23.42 1.38
N THR A 130 -25.11 23.16 0.23
CA THR A 130 -25.29 23.87 -1.04
C THR A 130 -26.51 23.40 -1.84
N GLY A 131 -27.14 22.29 -1.45
CA GLY A 131 -28.26 21.66 -2.18
C GLY A 131 -27.82 20.65 -3.26
N LYS A 132 -26.51 20.48 -3.47
CA LYS A 132 -25.98 19.44 -4.39
C LYS A 132 -26.13 18.04 -3.79
N PRO A 133 -26.37 17.00 -4.59
CA PRO A 133 -26.52 15.63 -4.09
C PRO A 133 -25.25 15.20 -3.36
N ARG A 134 -25.41 14.45 -2.27
CA ARG A 134 -24.32 13.88 -1.45
C ARG A 134 -24.40 12.36 -1.44
N LEU A 135 -25.60 11.82 -1.28
CA LEU A 135 -25.86 10.39 -1.32
C LEU A 135 -27.25 10.16 -1.89
N GLU A 136 -27.39 9.18 -2.77
CA GLU A 136 -28.68 8.62 -3.15
C GLU A 136 -28.62 7.10 -3.13
N GLY A 137 -29.68 6.43 -2.71
CA GLY A 137 -29.71 4.98 -2.77
C GLY A 137 -31.03 4.39 -2.33
N GLN A 138 -31.20 3.11 -2.65
CA GLN A 138 -32.33 2.30 -2.23
C GLN A 138 -32.10 1.74 -0.83
N PHE A 139 -33.09 1.88 0.04
CA PHE A 139 -33.10 1.40 1.40
C PHE A 139 -34.36 0.56 1.63
N VAL A 140 -34.16 -0.64 2.17
CA VAL A 140 -35.22 -1.54 2.63
C VAL A 140 -35.03 -1.73 4.12
N GLU A 141 -36.07 -1.46 4.90
CA GLU A 141 -36.05 -1.56 6.38
C GLU A 141 -34.92 -0.73 7.04
N GLY A 142 -34.65 0.46 6.49
CA GLY A 142 -33.61 1.34 7.03
C GLY A 142 -32.17 0.96 6.65
N LYS A 143 -31.96 -0.08 5.85
CA LYS A 143 -30.62 -0.51 5.41
C LYS A 143 -30.49 -0.52 3.89
N PRO A 144 -29.29 -0.26 3.34
CA PRO A 144 -29.07 -0.27 1.89
C PRO A 144 -29.45 -1.61 1.25
N ASP A 145 -30.25 -1.60 0.19
CA ASP A 145 -30.56 -2.78 -0.62
C ASP A 145 -30.81 -2.33 -2.05
N GLY A 146 -29.89 -2.65 -2.97
CA GLY A 146 -29.77 -2.03 -4.28
C GLY A 146 -28.53 -1.13 -4.42
N VAL A 147 -28.53 -0.25 -5.42
CA VAL A 147 -27.37 0.62 -5.70
C VAL A 147 -27.43 1.87 -4.83
N VAL A 148 -26.32 2.15 -4.15
CA VAL A 148 -26.08 3.40 -3.42
C VAL A 148 -24.98 4.18 -4.14
N LYS A 149 -25.24 5.46 -4.43
CA LYS A 149 -24.28 6.40 -4.99
C LYS A 149 -23.91 7.47 -3.97
N GLU A 150 -22.63 7.75 -3.89
CA GLU A 150 -22.08 8.89 -3.17
C GLU A 150 -21.52 9.89 -4.18
N TYR A 151 -21.62 11.18 -3.88
CA TYR A 151 -21.18 12.26 -4.76
C TYR A 151 -20.11 13.11 -4.09
N TYR A 152 -19.29 13.77 -4.90
CA TYR A 152 -18.42 14.86 -4.46
C TYR A 152 -19.23 16.16 -4.26
N PRO A 153 -18.71 17.16 -3.51
CA PRO A 153 -19.32 18.49 -3.42
C PRO A 153 -19.49 19.21 -4.76
N SER A 154 -18.68 18.87 -5.77
CA SER A 154 -18.84 19.33 -7.15
C SER A 154 -20.13 18.80 -7.81
N GLY A 155 -20.62 17.64 -7.37
CA GLY A 155 -21.78 16.94 -7.89
C GLY A 155 -21.43 15.74 -8.79
N SER A 156 -20.14 15.47 -9.04
CA SER A 156 -19.71 14.25 -9.73
C SER A 156 -19.87 13.03 -8.82
N VAL A 157 -20.13 11.87 -9.42
CA VAL A 157 -20.21 10.61 -8.68
C VAL A 157 -18.84 10.29 -8.11
N ARG A 158 -18.79 9.94 -6.83
CA ARG A 158 -17.60 9.50 -6.10
C ARG A 158 -17.53 7.99 -5.97
N LYS A 159 -18.66 7.36 -5.67
CA LYS A 159 -18.72 5.93 -5.38
C LYS A 159 -20.07 5.36 -5.75
N GLU A 160 -20.09 4.15 -6.30
CA GLU A 160 -21.30 3.35 -6.52
C GLU A 160 -21.11 1.99 -5.86
N ILE A 161 -21.99 1.63 -4.92
CA ILE A 161 -21.93 0.36 -4.18
C ILE A 161 -23.21 -0.40 -4.46
N THR A 162 -23.09 -1.65 -4.90
CA THR A 162 -24.24 -2.56 -5.04
C THR A 162 -24.42 -3.32 -3.74
N TYR A 163 -25.59 -3.21 -3.11
CA TYR A 163 -25.98 -3.98 -1.93
C TYR A 163 -27.00 -5.05 -2.30
N LYS A 164 -26.89 -6.21 -1.66
CA LYS A 164 -27.90 -7.26 -1.63
C LYS A 164 -27.98 -7.82 -0.23
N ASN A 165 -29.18 -7.94 0.33
CA ASN A 165 -29.36 -8.38 1.71
C ASN A 165 -28.52 -7.56 2.69
N GLN A 166 -28.48 -6.24 2.48
CA GLN A 166 -27.82 -5.28 3.38
C GLN A 166 -26.28 -5.41 3.43
N LYS A 167 -25.68 -6.15 2.50
CA LYS A 167 -24.23 -6.31 2.36
C LYS A 167 -23.76 -5.96 0.95
N PRO A 168 -22.55 -5.40 0.77
CA PRO A 168 -21.96 -5.22 -0.55
C PRO A 168 -21.95 -6.54 -1.33
N ASN A 169 -22.55 -6.55 -2.52
CA ASN A 169 -22.67 -7.74 -3.35
C ASN A 169 -22.74 -7.32 -4.82
N GLY A 170 -21.80 -7.80 -5.63
CA GLY A 170 -21.56 -7.34 -6.99
C GLY A 170 -20.48 -6.26 -7.07
N ILE A 171 -20.50 -5.49 -8.15
CA ILE A 171 -19.46 -4.52 -8.46
C ILE A 171 -19.67 -3.25 -7.63
N THR A 172 -18.59 -2.82 -7.00
CA THR A 172 -18.44 -1.49 -6.39
C THR A 172 -17.44 -0.69 -7.21
N LYS A 173 -17.76 0.57 -7.48
CA LYS A 173 -16.92 1.49 -8.27
C LYS A 173 -16.60 2.73 -7.47
N THR A 174 -15.38 3.23 -7.63
CA THR A 174 -14.95 4.53 -7.10
C THR A 174 -14.43 5.36 -8.27
N TYR A 175 -14.68 6.67 -8.24
CA TYR A 175 -14.38 7.59 -9.32
C TYR A 175 -13.55 8.76 -8.79
N TYR A 176 -12.64 9.25 -9.63
CA TYR A 176 -12.01 10.53 -9.43
C TYR A 176 -13.02 11.67 -9.56
N GLU A 177 -12.71 12.84 -9.01
CA GLU A 177 -13.60 14.00 -9.11
C GLU A 177 -13.84 14.46 -10.57
N SER A 178 -12.90 14.17 -11.47
CA SER A 178 -13.03 14.32 -12.93
C SER A 178 -14.13 13.44 -13.54
N GLY A 179 -14.62 12.43 -12.82
CA GLY A 179 -15.57 11.42 -13.29
C GLY A 179 -14.93 10.20 -13.95
N SER A 180 -13.60 10.15 -14.11
CA SER A 180 -12.92 8.92 -14.54
C SER A 180 -12.95 7.86 -13.45
N LEU A 181 -13.06 6.59 -13.86
CA LEU A 181 -13.04 5.45 -12.93
C LEU A 181 -11.67 5.42 -12.24
N GLU A 182 -11.66 5.30 -10.91
CA GLU A 182 -10.46 5.18 -10.08
C GLU A 182 -10.24 3.71 -9.69
N SER A 183 -11.31 3.02 -9.32
CA SER A 183 -11.24 1.60 -9.00
C SER A 183 -12.57 0.88 -9.19
N GLU A 184 -12.50 -0.42 -9.45
CA GLU A 184 -13.65 -1.32 -9.34
C GLU A 184 -13.27 -2.61 -8.61
N ALA A 185 -14.17 -3.11 -7.77
CA ALA A 185 -13.97 -4.32 -7.01
C ALA A 185 -15.27 -5.13 -6.95
N ASN A 186 -15.15 -6.44 -7.07
CA ASN A 186 -16.30 -7.33 -6.91
C ASN A 186 -16.42 -7.83 -5.47
N PHE A 187 -17.63 -7.79 -4.93
CA PHE A 187 -17.96 -8.27 -3.59
C PHE A 187 -18.95 -9.40 -3.66
N LYS A 188 -18.84 -10.34 -2.72
CA LYS A 188 -19.81 -11.40 -2.48
C LYS A 188 -20.10 -11.40 -0.98
N ASP A 189 -21.37 -11.16 -0.62
CA ASP A 189 -21.85 -11.17 0.77
C ASP A 189 -21.02 -10.31 1.74
N GLY A 190 -20.57 -9.15 1.26
CA GLY A 190 -19.79 -8.16 2.00
C GLY A 190 -18.27 -8.35 1.96
N ILE A 191 -17.78 -9.42 1.31
CA ILE A 191 -16.36 -9.77 1.24
C ILE A 191 -15.86 -9.62 -0.20
N MET A 192 -14.69 -9.02 -0.39
CA MET A 192 -14.12 -8.85 -1.73
C MET A 192 -13.77 -10.21 -2.33
N HIS A 193 -14.29 -10.51 -3.53
CA HIS A 193 -14.15 -11.81 -4.17
C HIS A 193 -14.20 -11.66 -5.69
N GLY A 194 -13.33 -12.35 -6.42
CA GLY A 194 -13.16 -12.23 -7.86
C GLY A 194 -11.98 -11.33 -8.16
N PHE A 195 -12.20 -10.03 -8.35
CA PHE A 195 -11.15 -9.10 -8.78
C PHE A 195 -11.20 -7.76 -8.06
N PHE A 196 -10.05 -7.10 -8.09
CA PHE A 196 -9.85 -5.69 -7.83
C PHE A 196 -9.12 -5.07 -9.02
N LYS A 197 -9.57 -3.90 -9.46
CA LYS A 197 -8.89 -3.09 -10.49
C LYS A 197 -8.75 -1.66 -10.02
N SER A 198 -7.60 -1.04 -10.31
CA SER A 198 -7.40 0.41 -10.21
C SER A 198 -6.98 0.98 -11.55
N TYR A 199 -7.21 2.27 -11.71
CA TYR A 199 -6.98 3.01 -12.95
C TYR A 199 -6.32 4.34 -12.64
N TYR A 200 -5.47 4.80 -13.54
CA TYR A 200 -4.93 6.15 -13.51
C TYR A 200 -5.99 7.20 -13.85
N THR A 201 -5.71 8.46 -13.55
CA THR A 201 -6.60 9.59 -13.86
C THR A 201 -6.93 9.74 -15.34
N ASN A 202 -6.06 9.24 -16.24
CA ASN A 202 -6.27 9.18 -17.69
C ASN A 202 -7.10 7.96 -18.14
N ALA A 203 -7.72 7.25 -17.19
CA ALA A 203 -8.53 6.05 -17.37
C ALA A 203 -7.79 4.79 -17.87
N GLN A 204 -6.45 4.82 -17.97
CA GLN A 204 -5.67 3.61 -18.23
C GLN A 204 -5.65 2.70 -17.01
N LEU A 205 -5.70 1.39 -17.24
CA LEU A 205 -5.63 0.38 -16.18
C LEU A 205 -4.27 0.50 -15.48
N GLU A 206 -4.25 0.54 -14.15
CA GLU A 206 -3.05 0.59 -13.33
C GLU A 206 -2.75 -0.79 -12.72
N LEU A 207 -3.77 -1.44 -12.18
CA LEU A 207 -3.67 -2.73 -11.52
C LEU A 207 -4.89 -3.58 -11.84
N VAL A 208 -4.66 -4.87 -12.07
CA VAL A 208 -5.66 -5.92 -11.92
C VAL A 208 -5.12 -6.97 -10.95
N SER A 209 -5.93 -7.39 -9.97
CA SER A 209 -5.56 -8.43 -9.00
C SER A 209 -6.75 -9.34 -8.76
N GLU A 210 -6.49 -10.64 -8.70
CA GLU A 210 -7.46 -11.61 -8.21
C GLU A 210 -7.60 -11.54 -6.69
N MET A 211 -8.83 -11.68 -6.22
CA MET A 211 -9.22 -11.57 -4.83
C MET A 211 -10.06 -12.78 -4.43
N LYS A 212 -9.78 -13.37 -3.26
CA LYS A 212 -10.59 -14.46 -2.70
C LYS A 212 -10.74 -14.26 -1.20
N GLU A 213 -11.98 -14.29 -0.71
CA GLU A 213 -12.31 -14.12 0.70
C GLU A 213 -11.65 -12.88 1.36
N GLY A 214 -11.53 -11.78 0.62
CA GLY A 214 -10.95 -10.52 1.09
C GLY A 214 -9.42 -10.43 0.97
N GLU A 215 -8.73 -11.51 0.60
CA GLU A 215 -7.28 -11.53 0.43
C GLU A 215 -6.89 -11.54 -1.07
N LYS A 216 -5.67 -11.08 -1.35
CA LYS A 216 -5.07 -11.24 -2.69
C LYS A 216 -4.76 -12.72 -2.91
N MET A 217 -5.33 -13.31 -3.94
CA MET A 217 -5.14 -14.72 -4.28
C MET A 217 -5.35 -14.90 -5.76
N GLY A 218 -4.33 -15.43 -6.47
CA GLY A 218 -4.34 -15.53 -7.92
C GLY A 218 -3.39 -14.51 -8.57
N ASP A 219 -3.61 -14.28 -9.85
CA ASP A 219 -2.72 -13.46 -10.66
C ASP A 219 -2.93 -11.96 -10.39
N PHE A 220 -1.86 -11.19 -10.59
CA PHE A 220 -1.92 -9.73 -10.63
C PHE A 220 -1.05 -9.17 -11.74
N THR A 221 -1.45 -8.02 -12.27
CA THR A 221 -0.70 -7.29 -13.28
C THR A 221 -0.76 -5.79 -13.00
N TYR A 222 0.41 -5.13 -13.01
CA TYR A 222 0.56 -3.69 -12.98
C TYR A 222 0.95 -3.15 -14.35
N TYR A 223 0.46 -1.97 -14.67
CA TYR A 223 0.72 -1.24 -15.91
C TYR A 223 1.19 0.18 -15.60
N ASP A 224 1.85 0.83 -16.57
CA ASP A 224 2.15 2.26 -16.53
C ASP A 224 0.97 3.12 -17.05
N ARG A 225 1.16 4.44 -17.08
CA ARG A 225 0.13 5.38 -17.53
C ARG A 225 -0.14 5.32 -19.03
N GLU A 226 0.75 4.71 -19.79
CA GLU A 226 0.68 4.52 -21.23
C GLU A 226 0.08 3.14 -21.59
N GLY A 227 -0.15 2.28 -20.59
CA GLY A 227 -0.74 0.95 -20.72
C GLY A 227 0.28 -0.17 -20.94
N HIS A 228 1.58 0.10 -20.83
CA HIS A 228 2.60 -0.95 -20.88
C HIS A 228 2.62 -1.73 -19.57
N ARG A 229 2.71 -3.05 -19.66
CA ARG A 229 2.83 -3.93 -18.49
C ARG A 229 4.18 -3.68 -17.81
N LEU A 230 4.16 -3.41 -16.51
CA LEU A 230 5.36 -3.19 -15.68
C LEU A 230 5.71 -4.40 -14.81
N LEU A 231 4.71 -5.12 -14.31
CA LEU A 231 4.90 -6.22 -13.38
C LEU A 231 3.74 -7.20 -13.48
N GLU A 232 4.03 -8.49 -13.45
CA GLU A 232 3.04 -9.54 -13.25
C GLU A 232 3.54 -10.58 -12.26
N GLY A 233 2.61 -11.29 -11.63
CA GLY A 233 2.92 -12.42 -10.78
C GLY A 233 1.69 -12.98 -10.12
N HIS A 234 1.90 -13.78 -9.08
CA HIS A 234 0.83 -14.51 -8.41
C HIS A 234 0.91 -14.36 -6.89
N PHE A 235 -0.26 -14.25 -6.25
CA PHE A 235 -0.41 -14.23 -4.80
C PHE A 235 -1.04 -15.55 -4.31
N LEU A 236 -0.51 -16.06 -3.20
CA LEU A 236 -1.11 -17.14 -2.42
C LEU A 236 -1.31 -16.65 -0.98
N ASN A 237 -2.55 -16.60 -0.51
CA ASN A 237 -2.92 -16.11 0.83
C ASN A 237 -2.28 -14.76 1.17
N GLY A 238 -2.39 -13.79 0.25
CA GLY A 238 -1.85 -12.45 0.41
C GLY A 238 -0.33 -12.31 0.24
N ARG A 239 0.42 -13.39 -0.05
CA ARG A 239 1.88 -13.37 -0.21
C ARG A 239 2.31 -13.74 -1.63
N LEU A 240 3.38 -13.12 -2.14
CA LEU A 240 3.92 -13.48 -3.47
C LEU A 240 4.29 -14.96 -3.53
N HIS A 241 3.92 -15.62 -4.61
CA HIS A 241 4.15 -17.04 -4.81
C HIS A 241 4.28 -17.34 -6.30
N GLY A 242 5.17 -18.25 -6.67
CA GLY A 242 5.45 -18.57 -8.07
C GLY A 242 6.25 -17.47 -8.77
N ASP A 243 6.08 -17.37 -10.07
CA ASP A 243 6.88 -16.49 -10.91
C ASP A 243 6.39 -15.04 -10.83
N ASN A 244 7.34 -14.12 -10.84
CA ASN A 244 7.13 -12.69 -10.85
C ASN A 244 8.01 -12.07 -11.93
N LYS A 245 7.41 -11.38 -12.90
CA LYS A 245 8.10 -10.82 -14.06
C LYS A 245 7.92 -9.32 -14.10
N GLY A 246 9.02 -8.59 -14.12
CA GLY A 246 9.04 -7.14 -14.33
C GLY A 246 9.50 -6.80 -15.73
N TYR A 247 9.05 -5.65 -16.23
CA TYR A 247 9.36 -5.18 -17.58
C TYR A 247 9.81 -3.73 -17.56
N TYR A 248 10.74 -3.40 -18.45
CA TYR A 248 11.04 -2.03 -18.81
C TYR A 248 9.85 -1.40 -19.55
N THR A 249 9.82 -0.06 -19.61
CA THR A 249 8.81 0.68 -20.39
C THR A 249 8.87 0.37 -21.89
N SER A 250 10.00 -0.12 -22.39
CA SER A 250 10.13 -0.66 -23.76
C SER A 250 9.42 -2.02 -23.97
N GLY A 251 8.87 -2.62 -22.91
CA GLY A 251 8.21 -3.94 -22.92
C GLY A 251 9.17 -5.12 -22.81
N LYS A 252 10.49 -4.87 -22.73
CA LYS A 252 11.49 -5.92 -22.54
C LYS A 252 11.53 -6.39 -21.09
N LEU A 253 11.83 -7.67 -20.89
CA LEU A 253 11.95 -8.26 -19.56
C LEU A 253 13.07 -7.56 -18.77
N GLN A 254 12.74 -7.06 -17.59
CA GLN A 254 13.66 -6.45 -16.64
C GLN A 254 14.10 -7.46 -15.58
N HIS A 255 13.17 -8.26 -15.08
CA HIS A 255 13.49 -9.30 -14.11
C HIS A 255 12.52 -10.47 -14.19
N GLU A 256 12.99 -11.64 -13.76
CA GLU A 256 12.20 -12.83 -13.51
C GLU A 256 12.62 -13.41 -12.16
N TYR A 257 11.72 -13.36 -11.19
CA TYR A 257 11.95 -13.87 -9.84
C TYR A 257 10.97 -14.99 -9.52
N ASN A 258 11.39 -15.91 -8.67
CA ASN A 258 10.53 -16.96 -8.17
C ASN A 258 10.35 -16.78 -6.66
N TYR A 259 9.11 -16.82 -6.19
CA TYR A 259 8.74 -16.63 -4.80
C TYR A 259 8.06 -17.87 -4.23
N ARG A 260 8.31 -18.12 -2.95
CA ARG A 260 7.53 -19.07 -2.14
C ARG A 260 7.07 -18.37 -0.87
N GLU A 261 5.77 -18.11 -0.79
CA GLU A 261 5.11 -17.50 0.37
C GLU A 261 5.77 -16.19 0.84
N GLY A 262 6.15 -15.35 -0.12
CA GLY A 262 6.72 -14.02 0.09
C GLY A 262 8.25 -13.95 0.10
N SER A 263 8.96 -15.09 0.04
CA SER A 263 10.43 -15.13 0.02
C SER A 263 10.96 -15.59 -1.34
N LYS A 264 12.04 -14.99 -1.85
CA LYS A 264 12.68 -15.44 -3.10
C LYS A 264 13.22 -16.86 -2.94
N THR A 265 13.00 -17.70 -3.95
CA THR A 265 13.49 -19.08 -4.03
C THR A 265 13.97 -19.40 -5.45
N GLY A 266 14.77 -20.45 -5.61
CA GLY A 266 15.19 -20.90 -6.94
C GLY A 266 16.04 -19.87 -7.68
N THR A 267 15.91 -19.82 -9.00
CA THR A 267 16.68 -18.93 -9.86
C THR A 267 15.93 -17.62 -10.08
N ASN A 268 16.60 -16.51 -9.77
CA ASN A 268 16.11 -15.14 -9.88
C ASN A 268 17.08 -14.39 -10.81
N VAL A 269 16.56 -13.70 -11.81
CA VAL A 269 17.38 -13.09 -12.86
C VAL A 269 16.97 -11.65 -13.09
N ASP A 270 17.95 -10.77 -13.11
CA ASP A 270 17.83 -9.40 -13.60
C ASP A 270 18.47 -9.32 -14.99
N TYR A 271 17.86 -8.54 -15.87
CA TYR A 271 18.29 -8.36 -17.25
C TYR A 271 18.58 -6.89 -17.49
N TYR A 272 19.59 -6.59 -18.29
CA TYR A 272 19.74 -5.30 -18.93
C TYR A 272 18.65 -5.11 -19.99
N GLU A 273 18.36 -3.86 -20.36
CA GLU A 273 17.40 -3.55 -21.45
C GLU A 273 17.84 -4.07 -22.83
N ASN A 274 19.11 -4.47 -23.00
CA ASN A 274 19.56 -5.19 -24.21
C ASN A 274 19.20 -6.70 -24.20
N GLY A 275 18.54 -7.19 -23.14
CA GLY A 275 18.10 -8.57 -22.96
C GLY A 275 19.16 -9.52 -22.39
N LYS A 276 20.39 -9.04 -22.15
CA LYS A 276 21.43 -9.86 -21.52
C LYS A 276 21.25 -9.88 -20.00
N VAL A 277 21.64 -10.99 -19.38
CA VAL A 277 21.62 -11.14 -17.92
C VAL A 277 22.53 -10.07 -17.31
N GLN A 278 22.02 -9.37 -16.31
CA GLN A 278 22.76 -8.46 -15.44
C GLN A 278 23.16 -9.17 -14.15
N LEU A 279 22.21 -9.83 -13.50
CA LEU A 279 22.42 -10.56 -12.25
C LEU A 279 21.65 -11.87 -12.31
N ARG A 280 22.28 -12.94 -11.82
CA ARG A 280 21.63 -14.23 -11.56
C ARG A 280 21.84 -14.60 -10.11
N GLU A 281 20.76 -14.78 -9.37
CA GLU A 281 20.76 -15.26 -8.00
C GLU A 281 20.07 -16.62 -7.92
N VAL A 282 20.75 -17.60 -7.35
CA VAL A 282 20.18 -18.93 -7.06
C VAL A 282 20.04 -19.06 -5.55
N VAL A 283 18.80 -19.06 -5.05
CA VAL A 283 18.46 -19.21 -3.63
C VAL A 283 18.02 -20.66 -3.38
N ALA A 284 18.65 -21.33 -2.42
CA ALA A 284 18.25 -22.67 -2.02
C ALA A 284 16.79 -22.70 -1.53
N LEU A 285 16.09 -23.82 -1.74
CA LEU A 285 14.66 -23.96 -1.35
C LEU A 285 14.41 -23.76 0.15
N ASN A 286 15.42 -23.95 0.99
CA ASN A 286 15.36 -23.73 2.44
C ASN A 286 15.73 -22.29 2.84
N GLY A 287 16.04 -21.41 1.87
CA GLY A 287 16.47 -20.02 2.07
C GLY A 287 17.83 -19.85 2.75
N ARG A 288 18.58 -20.93 3.03
CA ARG A 288 19.81 -20.86 3.81
C ARG A 288 21.00 -20.36 3.03
N THR A 289 21.12 -20.76 1.77
CA THR A 289 22.25 -20.37 0.93
C THR A 289 21.78 -19.69 -0.34
N SER A 290 22.58 -18.75 -0.82
CA SER A 290 22.40 -18.18 -2.15
C SER A 290 23.73 -18.00 -2.86
N ARG A 291 23.68 -18.09 -4.19
CA ARG A 291 24.81 -17.79 -5.06
C ARG A 291 24.39 -16.70 -6.04
N GLN A 292 25.22 -15.68 -6.17
CA GLN A 292 25.00 -14.56 -7.08
C GLN A 292 26.09 -14.53 -8.15
N GLU A 293 25.72 -14.30 -9.39
CA GLU A 293 26.62 -14.07 -10.52
C GLU A 293 26.19 -12.77 -11.23
N GLU A 294 27.09 -11.79 -11.33
CA GLU A 294 26.85 -10.55 -12.07
C GLU A 294 27.61 -10.58 -13.40
N PHE A 295 27.03 -9.94 -14.41
CA PHE A 295 27.57 -9.86 -15.76
C PHE A 295 27.53 -8.42 -16.26
N SER A 296 28.48 -8.05 -17.12
CA SER A 296 28.49 -6.76 -17.81
C SER A 296 27.41 -6.70 -18.90
N PRO A 297 27.09 -5.51 -19.47
CA PRO A 297 26.20 -5.38 -20.62
C PRO A 297 26.64 -6.17 -21.86
N GLU A 298 27.91 -6.60 -21.94
CA GLU A 298 28.44 -7.45 -22.99
C GLU A 298 28.20 -8.94 -22.72
N GLY A 299 27.80 -9.31 -21.49
CA GLY A 299 27.60 -10.69 -21.04
C GLY A 299 28.82 -11.32 -20.39
N LYS A 300 29.81 -10.51 -19.97
CA LYS A 300 31.04 -10.99 -19.33
C LYS A 300 30.86 -11.01 -17.82
N LYS A 301 31.17 -12.12 -17.15
CA LYS A 301 31.03 -12.25 -15.69
C LYS A 301 31.90 -11.20 -14.98
N THR A 302 31.33 -10.44 -14.04
CA THR A 302 32.05 -9.42 -13.25
C THR A 302 32.39 -9.96 -11.86
N PHE A 303 31.48 -10.72 -11.25
CA PHE A 303 31.73 -11.48 -10.04
C PHE A 303 30.85 -12.71 -9.90
N GLU A 304 31.26 -13.61 -9.00
CA GLU A 304 30.42 -14.64 -8.40
C GLU A 304 30.65 -14.66 -6.88
N LYS A 305 29.55 -14.72 -6.11
CA LYS A 305 29.57 -14.63 -4.65
C LYS A 305 28.62 -15.65 -4.06
N GLU A 306 29.03 -16.22 -2.94
CA GLU A 306 28.25 -17.19 -2.18
C GLU A 306 27.85 -16.58 -0.82
N PHE A 307 26.66 -16.93 -0.36
CA PHE A 307 26.11 -16.41 0.89
C PHE A 307 25.45 -17.53 1.69
N GLU A 308 25.51 -17.39 3.00
CA GLU A 308 24.80 -18.22 3.96
C GLU A 308 24.04 -17.30 4.93
N TYR A 309 22.71 -17.46 5.02
CA TYR A 309 21.80 -16.55 5.73
C TYR A 309 22.00 -15.07 5.35
N GLY A 310 22.29 -14.81 4.07
CA GLY A 310 22.55 -13.46 3.55
C GLY A 310 23.92 -12.88 3.95
N GLN A 311 24.76 -13.62 4.67
CA GLN A 311 26.11 -13.21 5.05
C GLN A 311 27.16 -13.81 4.10
N PRO A 312 28.33 -13.16 3.92
CA PRO A 312 29.42 -13.71 3.12
C PRO A 312 29.81 -15.12 3.56
N HIS A 313 29.82 -16.05 2.63
CA HIS A 313 30.21 -17.44 2.86
C HIS A 313 30.91 -17.98 1.60
N GLY A 314 31.78 -18.98 1.76
CA GLY A 314 32.34 -19.68 0.61
C GLY A 314 33.30 -18.82 -0.19
N THR A 315 33.34 -19.00 -1.51
CA THR A 315 34.30 -18.31 -2.38
C THR A 315 33.66 -17.14 -3.10
N TRP A 316 34.30 -15.98 -3.04
CA TRP A 316 33.95 -14.80 -3.80
C TRP A 316 35.02 -14.57 -4.86
N THR A 317 34.64 -14.58 -6.12
CA THR A 317 35.54 -14.34 -7.25
C THR A 317 35.10 -13.08 -7.97
N PHE A 318 36.04 -12.16 -8.21
CA PHE A 318 35.86 -10.97 -9.04
C PHE A 318 36.71 -11.13 -10.28
N TYR A 319 36.22 -10.70 -11.44
CA TYR A 319 36.89 -10.88 -12.73
C TYR A 319 37.37 -9.56 -13.32
N TYR A 320 38.33 -9.64 -14.23
CA TYR A 320 38.68 -8.55 -15.12
C TYR A 320 37.63 -8.38 -16.23
N GLU A 321 37.80 -7.33 -17.05
CA GLU A 321 36.92 -6.99 -18.18
C GLU A 321 36.85 -8.07 -19.27
N ASP A 322 37.68 -9.11 -19.22
CA ASP A 322 37.59 -10.27 -20.11
C ASP A 322 36.50 -11.28 -19.68
N GLY A 323 36.00 -11.15 -18.45
CA GLY A 323 35.00 -12.02 -17.82
C GLY A 323 35.47 -13.44 -17.51
N LYS A 324 36.79 -13.68 -17.56
CA LYS A 324 37.39 -15.02 -17.42
C LYS A 324 38.53 -15.01 -16.42
N THR A 325 39.38 -14.00 -16.46
CA THR A 325 40.56 -13.91 -15.59
C THR A 325 40.13 -13.39 -14.22
N PRO A 326 40.34 -14.15 -13.13
CA PRO A 326 40.11 -13.65 -11.79
C PRO A 326 40.99 -12.43 -11.54
N LYS A 327 40.42 -11.38 -10.97
CA LYS A 327 41.11 -10.19 -10.45
C LYS A 327 41.38 -10.34 -8.95
N LEU A 328 40.41 -10.92 -8.23
CA LEU A 328 40.45 -11.12 -6.79
C LEU A 328 39.65 -12.37 -6.45
N ILE A 329 40.22 -13.22 -5.60
CA ILE A 329 39.52 -14.33 -4.97
C ILE A 329 39.60 -14.14 -3.46
N GLU A 330 38.46 -14.21 -2.80
CA GLU A 330 38.29 -14.15 -1.36
C GLU A 330 37.55 -15.39 -0.87
N ARG A 331 37.83 -15.81 0.36
CA ARG A 331 37.14 -16.93 1.00
C ARG A 331 36.59 -16.48 2.33
N TYR A 332 35.34 -16.83 2.60
CA TYR A 332 34.60 -16.41 3.79
C TYR A 332 34.10 -17.61 4.58
N GLU A 333 34.25 -17.52 5.90
CA GLU A 333 33.64 -18.43 6.86
C GLU A 333 33.08 -17.61 8.02
N LYS A 334 31.81 -17.85 8.39
CA LYS A 334 31.11 -17.09 9.45
C LYS A 334 31.16 -15.57 9.20
N ALA A 335 30.91 -15.15 7.96
CA ALA A 335 30.93 -13.75 7.53
C ALA A 335 32.31 -13.05 7.63
N LYS A 336 33.40 -13.79 7.82
CA LYS A 336 34.76 -13.26 7.97
C LYS A 336 35.70 -13.85 6.93
N LEU A 337 36.69 -13.08 6.49
CA LEU A 337 37.73 -13.58 5.60
C LEU A 337 38.48 -14.73 6.28
N HIS A 338 38.49 -15.90 5.63
CA HIS A 338 39.10 -17.12 6.14
C HIS A 338 39.65 -17.95 4.98
N GLY A 339 40.95 -18.26 5.02
CA GLY A 339 41.69 -18.87 3.92
C GLY A 339 42.46 -17.84 3.07
N ALA A 340 42.91 -18.25 1.88
CA ALA A 340 43.72 -17.37 1.04
C ALA A 340 42.86 -16.30 0.34
N ARG A 341 43.24 -15.03 0.49
CA ARG A 341 42.87 -13.95 -0.42
C ARG A 341 43.96 -13.83 -1.49
N VAL A 342 43.57 -13.89 -2.76
CA VAL A 342 44.51 -13.84 -3.89
C VAL A 342 44.10 -12.75 -4.85
N ARG A 343 44.98 -11.78 -5.08
CA ARG A 343 44.86 -10.83 -6.20
C ARG A 343 45.73 -11.32 -7.34
N TYR A 344 45.27 -11.09 -8.57
CA TYR A 344 45.92 -11.56 -9.78
C TYR A 344 46.30 -10.38 -10.66
N PHE A 345 47.30 -10.57 -11.53
CA PHE A 345 47.57 -9.69 -12.66
C PHE A 345 46.58 -9.96 -13.81
N PRO A 346 46.44 -9.04 -14.79
CA PRO A 346 45.62 -9.27 -15.98
C PRO A 346 46.03 -10.49 -16.83
N ASN A 347 47.26 -10.97 -16.68
CA ASN A 347 47.74 -12.21 -17.33
C ASN A 347 47.32 -13.50 -16.60
N GLY A 348 46.57 -13.39 -15.50
CA GLY A 348 46.06 -14.51 -14.71
C GLY A 348 47.04 -15.10 -13.70
N ARG A 349 48.25 -14.55 -13.54
CA ARG A 349 49.19 -14.97 -12.51
C ARG A 349 48.90 -14.27 -11.18
N PRO A 350 49.14 -14.92 -10.02
CA PRO A 350 49.01 -14.26 -8.72
C PRO A 350 49.90 -13.02 -8.65
N GLN A 351 49.36 -11.94 -8.10
CA GLN A 351 50.07 -10.72 -7.73
C GLN A 351 50.42 -10.73 -6.26
N VAL A 352 49.47 -11.16 -5.42
CA VAL A 352 49.66 -11.29 -3.98
C VAL A 352 48.72 -12.35 -3.43
N GLU A 353 49.25 -13.15 -2.51
CA GLU A 353 48.54 -14.15 -1.73
C GLU A 353 48.66 -13.81 -0.25
N GLU A 354 47.51 -13.64 0.41
CA GLU A 354 47.41 -13.27 1.82
C GLU A 354 46.57 -14.34 2.56
N PRO A 355 47.15 -15.09 3.50
CA PRO A 355 46.39 -16.07 4.29
C PRO A 355 45.64 -15.36 5.42
N TYR A 356 44.31 -15.49 5.44
CA TYR A 356 43.45 -14.93 6.47
C TYR A 356 42.95 -16.02 7.42
N GLN A 357 42.90 -15.67 8.71
CA GLN A 357 42.19 -16.42 9.73
C GLN A 357 41.23 -15.45 10.44
N TYR A 358 39.96 -15.49 10.04
CA TYR A 358 38.89 -14.65 10.60
C TYR A 358 39.25 -13.15 10.62
N ASP A 359 39.46 -12.59 9.42
CA ASP A 359 39.83 -11.19 9.11
C ASP A 359 41.27 -10.78 9.45
N PHE A 360 42.04 -11.64 10.11
CA PHE A 360 43.44 -11.38 10.41
C PHE A 360 44.39 -12.11 9.46
N ILE A 361 45.35 -11.39 8.88
CA ILE A 361 46.40 -12.03 8.09
C ILE A 361 47.28 -12.83 9.05
N THR A 362 47.36 -14.14 8.82
CA THR A 362 48.09 -15.09 9.65
C THR A 362 48.76 -16.14 8.78
N GLY A 363 50.09 -16.18 8.79
CA GLY A 363 50.92 -17.01 7.92
C GLY A 363 51.68 -16.22 6.86
N PRO A 364 52.27 -16.90 5.85
CA PRO A 364 53.13 -16.27 4.87
C PRO A 364 52.33 -15.48 3.82
N VAL A 365 52.54 -14.17 3.78
CA VAL A 365 52.12 -13.32 2.66
C VAL A 365 53.18 -13.41 1.56
N LYS A 366 52.75 -13.67 0.33
CA LYS A 366 53.63 -13.73 -0.85
C LYS A 366 53.22 -12.67 -1.86
N ASN A 367 54.18 -11.90 -2.33
CA ASN A 367 54.01 -10.99 -3.46
C ASN A 367 54.80 -11.56 -4.65
N TYR A 368 54.29 -11.31 -5.85
CA TYR A 368 54.84 -11.86 -7.07
C TYR A 368 55.16 -10.76 -8.08
N TYR A 369 56.17 -11.00 -8.90
CA TYR A 369 56.37 -10.31 -10.17
C TYR A 369 55.36 -10.80 -11.20
N GLU A 370 55.12 -9.99 -12.24
CA GLU A 370 54.25 -10.37 -13.35
C GLU A 370 54.77 -11.60 -14.13
N SER A 371 56.07 -11.90 -14.01
CA SER A 371 56.69 -13.14 -14.49
C SER A 371 56.20 -14.40 -13.75
N GLY A 372 55.55 -14.25 -12.59
CA GLY A 372 55.13 -15.33 -11.69
C GLY A 372 56.16 -15.72 -10.64
N GLN A 373 57.37 -15.13 -10.67
CA GLN A 373 58.36 -15.32 -9.62
C GLN A 373 57.99 -14.53 -8.36
N ILE A 374 58.30 -15.07 -7.17
CA ILE A 374 58.07 -14.36 -5.89
C ILE A 374 58.96 -13.11 -5.86
N SER A 375 58.37 -11.94 -5.63
CA SER A 375 59.07 -10.68 -5.41
C SER A 375 59.38 -10.45 -3.93
N SER A 376 58.51 -10.92 -3.03
CA SER A 376 58.78 -10.97 -1.59
C SER A 376 57.86 -11.95 -0.86
N GLN A 377 58.31 -12.43 0.29
CA GLN A 377 57.52 -13.22 1.22
C GLN A 377 57.79 -12.76 2.66
N CYS A 378 56.75 -12.72 3.49
CA CYS A 378 56.86 -12.37 4.90
C CYS A 378 55.83 -13.13 5.74
N GLU A 379 56.25 -13.64 6.90
CA GLU A 379 55.32 -14.19 7.88
C GLU A 379 54.51 -13.07 8.57
N TYR A 380 53.21 -13.31 8.76
CA TYR A 380 52.31 -12.41 9.47
C TYR A 380 51.65 -13.11 10.66
N LYS A 381 51.44 -12.36 11.73
CA LYS A 381 50.65 -12.78 12.89
C LYS A 381 49.73 -11.64 13.29
N LEU A 382 48.41 -11.89 13.28
CA LEU A 382 47.39 -10.88 13.60
C LEU A 382 47.57 -9.60 12.77
N SER A 383 47.75 -9.77 11.46
CA SER A 383 47.94 -8.67 10.49
C SER A 383 49.18 -7.82 10.71
N ARG A 384 50.18 -8.31 11.46
CA ARG A 384 51.49 -7.66 11.62
C ARG A 384 52.58 -8.57 11.10
N GLN A 385 53.54 -8.02 10.37
CA GLN A 385 54.76 -8.72 9.95
C GLN A 385 55.47 -9.26 11.19
N HIS A 386 55.74 -10.56 11.19
CA HIS A 386 56.31 -11.27 12.33
C HIS A 386 57.02 -12.52 11.85
N GLY A 387 58.34 -12.55 11.94
CA GLY A 387 59.19 -13.64 11.44
C GLY A 387 60.02 -13.21 10.23
N LEU A 388 60.45 -14.19 9.44
CA LEU A 388 61.35 -13.99 8.31
C LEU A 388 60.67 -13.20 7.18
N PHE A 389 61.36 -12.18 6.70
CA PHE A 389 61.08 -11.45 5.48
C PHE A 389 62.20 -11.75 4.47
N THR A 390 61.82 -12.10 3.25
CA THR A 390 62.74 -12.23 2.12
C THR A 390 62.16 -11.51 0.91
N ALA A 391 62.92 -10.59 0.31
CA ALA A 391 62.65 -10.03 -1.01
C ALA A 391 63.63 -10.60 -2.03
N TYR A 392 63.21 -10.69 -3.28
CA TYR A 392 63.98 -11.25 -4.37
C TYR A 392 64.14 -10.23 -5.50
N TRP A 393 65.20 -10.37 -6.28
CA TRP A 393 65.35 -9.72 -7.58
C TRP A 393 64.50 -10.46 -8.64
N PRO A 394 64.18 -9.84 -9.78
CA PRO A 394 63.45 -10.50 -10.88
C PRO A 394 64.15 -11.72 -11.49
N ASN A 395 65.40 -11.99 -11.14
CA ASN A 395 66.15 -13.19 -11.52
C ASN A 395 66.03 -14.32 -10.47
N GLY A 396 65.28 -14.12 -9.40
CA GLY A 396 65.05 -15.09 -8.32
C GLY A 396 66.11 -15.09 -7.22
N LYS A 397 67.21 -14.32 -7.33
CA LYS A 397 68.20 -14.19 -6.26
C LYS A 397 67.67 -13.31 -5.13
N VAL A 398 68.11 -13.59 -3.90
CA VAL A 398 67.72 -12.78 -2.74
C VAL A 398 68.21 -11.35 -2.95
N LYS A 399 67.34 -10.38 -2.67
CA LYS A 399 67.61 -8.95 -2.69
C LYS A 399 67.80 -8.40 -1.29
N GLU A 400 66.92 -8.81 -0.37
CA GLU A 400 66.91 -8.36 1.02
C GLU A 400 66.35 -9.48 1.89
N GLN A 401 66.89 -9.66 3.09
CA GLN A 401 66.38 -10.63 4.04
C GLN A 401 66.58 -10.13 5.48
N GLY A 402 65.58 -10.33 6.34
CA GLY A 402 65.67 -9.98 7.75
C GLY A 402 64.46 -10.47 8.54
N GLU A 403 64.41 -10.15 9.83
CA GLU A 403 63.30 -10.53 10.69
C GLU A 403 62.46 -9.31 11.10
N TYR A 404 61.14 -9.47 11.09
CA TYR A 404 60.19 -8.54 11.71
C TYR A 404 59.68 -9.09 13.04
N VAL A 405 59.42 -8.19 13.99
CA VAL A 405 58.62 -8.47 15.19
C VAL A 405 57.55 -7.39 15.28
N ALA A 406 56.30 -7.74 14.94
CA ALA A 406 55.16 -6.83 14.98
C ALA A 406 55.39 -5.55 14.14
N ASN A 407 55.73 -5.72 12.87
CA ASN A 407 56.07 -4.65 11.90
C ASN A 407 57.40 -3.93 12.15
N ILE A 408 58.15 -4.31 13.18
CA ILE A 408 59.40 -3.65 13.55
C ILE A 408 60.58 -4.52 13.09
N ARG A 409 61.52 -3.94 12.33
CA ARG A 409 62.77 -4.62 11.94
C ARG A 409 63.54 -5.03 13.20
N HIS A 410 63.95 -6.30 13.26
CA HIS A 410 64.64 -6.91 14.38
C HIS A 410 65.85 -7.72 13.88
N ARG A 411 66.93 -7.73 14.67
CA ARG A 411 68.19 -8.46 14.37
C ARG A 411 68.83 -7.99 13.07
N GLU A 412 69.51 -8.90 12.38
CA GLU A 412 70.26 -8.63 11.15
C GLU A 412 69.32 -8.53 9.94
N TRP A 413 69.59 -7.52 9.12
CA TRP A 413 68.97 -7.28 7.83
C TRP A 413 70.07 -7.25 6.78
N LYS A 414 70.03 -8.20 5.85
CA LYS A 414 71.06 -8.42 4.83
C LYS A 414 70.54 -7.95 3.49
N GLU A 415 71.35 -7.18 2.77
CA GLU A 415 71.07 -6.73 1.41
C GLU A 415 72.07 -7.33 0.44
N PHE A 416 71.60 -7.71 -0.73
CA PHE A 416 72.39 -8.42 -1.74
C PHE A 416 72.23 -7.76 -3.12
N ASP A 417 73.29 -7.78 -3.92
CA ASP A 417 73.26 -7.33 -5.32
C ASP A 417 72.53 -8.32 -6.25
N GLN A 418 72.46 -8.01 -7.54
CA GLN A 418 71.77 -8.88 -8.51
C GLN A 418 72.53 -10.17 -8.79
N GLU A 419 73.82 -10.22 -8.47
CA GLU A 419 74.69 -11.38 -8.55
C GLU A 419 74.55 -12.29 -7.33
N GLY A 420 73.94 -11.79 -6.25
CA GLY A 420 73.71 -12.49 -4.99
C GLY A 420 74.82 -12.29 -3.95
N ASN A 421 75.74 -11.34 -4.17
CA ASN A 421 76.78 -11.01 -3.21
C ASN A 421 76.20 -10.12 -2.10
N LEU A 422 76.62 -10.36 -0.86
CA LEU A 422 76.24 -9.54 0.29
C LEU A 422 76.84 -8.13 0.13
N VAL A 423 75.98 -7.11 0.12
CA VAL A 423 76.35 -5.70 -0.03
C VAL A 423 76.49 -5.03 1.34
N ARG A 424 75.60 -5.36 2.27
CA ARG A 424 75.66 -4.87 3.66
C ARG A 424 74.78 -5.66 4.61
N THR A 425 75.08 -5.55 5.89
CA THR A 425 74.26 -6.04 7.01
C THR A 425 73.92 -4.88 7.97
N LEU A 426 72.64 -4.69 8.24
CA LEU A 426 72.09 -3.71 9.18
C LEU A 426 71.59 -4.43 10.44
N VAL A 427 71.98 -3.99 11.64
CA VAL A 427 71.57 -4.60 12.90
C VAL A 427 70.55 -3.73 13.62
N PHE A 428 69.34 -4.25 13.84
CA PHE A 428 68.24 -3.53 14.48
C PHE A 428 67.88 -4.10 15.87
N LYS A 429 67.58 -3.21 16.81
CA LYS A 429 66.94 -3.55 18.09
C LYS A 429 65.73 -2.65 18.32
N ALA A 430 64.55 -3.27 18.46
CA ALA A 430 63.28 -2.55 18.59
C ALA A 430 63.08 -1.46 17.50
N GLY A 431 63.51 -1.74 16.26
CA GLY A 431 63.37 -0.82 15.13
C GLY A 431 64.45 0.25 15.01
N ILE A 432 65.34 0.36 16.01
CA ILE A 432 66.46 1.29 15.99
C ILE A 432 67.65 0.59 15.34
N LEU A 433 68.22 1.21 14.30
CA LEU A 433 69.47 0.78 13.69
C LEU A 433 70.61 1.02 14.67
N LEU A 434 71.33 -0.03 15.03
CA LEU A 434 72.47 0.03 15.95
C LEU A 434 73.81 0.03 15.20
N GLU A 435 73.90 -0.72 14.12
CA GLU A 435 75.15 -0.98 13.41
C GLU A 435 74.88 -1.20 11.91
N GLU A 436 75.77 -0.68 11.05
CA GLU A 436 75.85 -0.99 9.62
C GLU A 436 77.23 -1.58 9.33
N LYS A 437 77.25 -2.80 8.78
CA LYS A 437 78.44 -3.51 8.32
C LYS A 437 78.41 -3.55 6.79
N LYS A 438 79.45 -3.02 6.15
CA LYS A 438 79.61 -3.04 4.70
C LYS A 438 80.53 -4.17 4.28
#